data_AF-A0A821B016-F1
#
_entry.id   AF-A0A821B016-F1
#
_cell.length_a   1.000
_cell.length_b   1.000
_cell.length_c   1.000
_cell.angle_alpha   90.00
_cell.angle_beta   90.00
_cell.angle_gamma   90.00
#
_symmetry.space_group_name_H-M   'P 1'
#
loop_
_entity.id
_entity.type
_entity.pdbx_description
1 polymer ?
#
loop_
_entity_poly.entity_id
_entity_poly.type
_entity_poly.pdbx_seq_one_letter_code
_entity_poly.pdbx_strand_id
1 'polypeptide(L)'
;DNLPNMKCFSLKCDTQISLHDTNFLPLFLRMSNLEKLTLYLRIKNRDKFVDGTLLQNEILVYMPQLHSLTFYICTCINAVGLLHHLSSEDVQRTFTNIGQQHVASIINYISSEQITCSVFSIPFTFDCLEDIGHMIPNIIFNYVTYLVVRDMIPFNREFFIQVARAFPLLKIFRILNMESQSCQLTNSQLYEIAEYPHLTYLDMLCGNIDYLEQFLNETKTYVPCLTKLKVVYNNLRIVTNNFTREETRRNCAKIKRLLMLIPLVHTKEFYLHFPLL
;
A
#
# COMPACT_ATOMS: atom_id res chain seq x y z
N ASP A 1 -16.05 11.32 31.83
CA ASP A 1 -14.79 11.22 32.58
C ASP A 1 -13.61 11.52 31.67
N ASN A 2 -12.85 12.58 31.99
CA ASN A 2 -11.59 12.94 31.33
C ASN A 2 -10.53 11.86 31.63
N LEU A 3 -9.63 11.57 30.69
CA LEU A 3 -8.48 10.67 30.90
C LEU A 3 -7.28 11.49 31.41
N PRO A 4 -7.11 11.71 32.73
CA PRO A 4 -6.45 12.93 33.21
C PRO A 4 -4.92 12.97 33.03
N ASN A 5 -4.26 11.86 32.66
CA ASN A 5 -2.79 11.77 32.71
C ASN A 5 -2.15 11.21 31.43
N MET A 6 -2.90 11.06 30.33
CA MET A 6 -2.34 10.46 29.13
C MET A 6 -1.56 11.49 28.30
N LYS A 7 -0.23 11.35 28.29
CA LYS A 7 0.69 12.22 27.52
C LYS A 7 0.96 11.73 26.11
N CYS A 8 0.86 10.43 25.87
CA CYS A 8 1.14 9.80 24.57
C CYS A 8 -0.02 8.89 24.18
N PHE A 9 -0.44 8.96 22.92
CA PHE A 9 -1.52 8.14 22.38
C PHE A 9 -1.23 7.72 20.95
N SER A 10 -1.56 6.48 20.61
CA SER A 10 -1.50 5.98 19.24
C SER A 10 -2.84 5.39 18.86
N LEU A 11 -3.35 5.80 17.70
CA LEU A 11 -4.61 5.34 17.16
C LEU A 11 -4.41 4.82 15.74
N LYS A 12 -4.85 3.59 15.48
CA LYS A 12 -4.99 3.03 14.14
C LYS A 12 -6.45 2.70 13.90
N CYS A 13 -7.06 3.32 12.88
CA CYS A 13 -8.45 3.06 12.56
C CYS A 13 -8.75 3.02 11.06
N ASP A 14 -9.66 2.14 10.67
CA ASP A 14 -10.29 2.05 9.36
C ASP A 14 -11.80 2.19 9.56
N THR A 15 -12.38 3.27 9.04
CA THR A 15 -13.74 3.70 9.35
C THR A 15 -14.51 4.16 8.11
N GLN A 16 -15.83 4.04 8.14
CA GLN A 16 -16.74 4.72 7.20
C GLN A 16 -17.16 6.08 7.79
N ILE A 17 -17.65 7.01 6.94
CA ILE A 17 -18.06 8.38 7.34
C ILE A 17 -18.86 8.41 8.65
N SER A 18 -19.87 7.55 8.78
CA SER A 18 -20.84 7.59 9.89
C SER A 18 -20.22 7.37 11.27
N LEU A 19 -19.03 6.78 11.33
CA LEU A 19 -18.31 6.45 12.56
C LEU A 19 -17.24 7.50 12.92
N HIS A 20 -16.82 8.36 11.98
CA HIS A 20 -15.85 9.43 12.24
C HIS A 20 -16.41 10.44 13.26
N ASP A 21 -17.62 10.92 13.03
CA ASP A 21 -18.19 12.02 13.80
C ASP A 21 -18.78 11.56 15.14
N THR A 22 -19.18 10.28 15.23
CA THR A 22 -19.88 9.76 16.42
C THR A 22 -18.94 9.21 17.50
N ASN A 23 -17.72 8.76 17.17
CA ASN A 23 -16.84 8.06 18.13
C ASN A 23 -15.46 8.69 18.33
N PHE A 24 -14.88 9.38 17.35
CA PHE A 24 -13.52 9.92 17.47
C PHE A 24 -13.49 11.28 18.17
N LEU A 25 -14.40 12.17 17.80
CA LEU A 25 -14.50 13.50 18.38
C LEU A 25 -14.65 13.45 19.92
N PRO A 26 -15.55 12.61 20.49
CA PRO A 26 -15.67 12.49 21.94
C PRO A 26 -14.44 11.90 22.62
N LEU A 27 -13.66 11.06 21.92
CA LEU A 27 -12.43 10.48 22.43
C LEU A 27 -11.34 11.55 22.55
N PHE A 28 -11.12 12.31 21.47
CA PHE A 28 -10.11 13.37 21.44
C PHE A 28 -10.44 14.52 22.40
N LEU A 29 -11.72 14.87 22.55
CA LEU A 29 -12.19 15.82 23.55
C LEU A 29 -11.79 15.47 24.99
N ARG A 30 -11.63 14.17 25.30
CA ARG A 30 -11.24 13.69 26.64
C ARG A 30 -9.74 13.66 26.87
N MET A 31 -8.94 14.02 25.86
CA MET A 31 -7.46 13.92 25.84
C MET A 31 -6.78 15.29 25.80
N SER A 32 -7.30 16.28 26.54
CA SER A 32 -6.80 17.67 26.54
C SER A 32 -5.34 17.83 26.99
N ASN A 33 -4.80 16.85 27.75
CA ASN A 33 -3.43 16.86 28.27
C ASN A 33 -2.44 16.11 27.37
N LEU A 34 -2.85 15.69 26.18
CA LEU A 34 -2.02 14.92 25.27
C LEU A 34 -0.88 15.79 24.72
N GLU A 35 0.34 15.28 24.87
CA GLU A 35 1.57 15.93 24.42
C GLU A 35 2.06 15.36 23.09
N LYS A 36 1.82 14.06 22.86
CA LYS A 36 2.23 13.32 21.65
C LYS A 36 1.11 12.47 21.09
N LEU A 37 0.85 12.57 19.78
CA LEU A 37 -0.16 11.80 19.07
C LEU A 37 0.43 11.12 17.84
N THR A 38 0.23 9.80 17.73
CA THR A 38 0.48 9.03 16.50
C THR A 38 -0.85 8.57 15.91
N LEU A 39 -1.23 9.09 14.75
CA LEU A 39 -2.55 8.89 14.15
C LEU A 39 -2.45 8.20 12.79
N TYR A 40 -2.96 6.98 12.69
CA TYR A 40 -3.18 6.28 11.42
C TYR A 40 -4.69 6.18 11.18
N LEU A 41 -5.19 6.91 10.20
CA LEU A 41 -6.62 7.00 9.91
C LEU A 41 -6.90 6.69 8.45
N ARG A 42 -7.80 5.74 8.20
CA ARG A 42 -8.36 5.46 6.88
C ARG A 42 -9.86 5.71 6.94
N ILE A 43 -10.34 6.61 6.09
CA ILE A 43 -11.76 6.98 6.02
C ILE A 43 -12.28 6.66 4.63
N LYS A 44 -13.37 5.90 4.56
CA LYS A 44 -14.01 5.50 3.31
C LYS A 44 -15.29 6.28 3.04
N ASN A 45 -15.60 6.43 1.75
CA ASN A 45 -16.84 6.98 1.19
C ASN A 45 -17.07 8.47 1.42
N ARG A 46 -16.06 9.30 1.71
CA ARG A 46 -16.27 10.75 1.91
C ARG A 46 -16.59 11.46 0.58
N ASP A 47 -17.26 12.60 0.66
CA ASP A 47 -17.43 13.51 -0.49
C ASP A 47 -16.23 14.45 -0.69
N LYS A 48 -15.38 14.58 0.34
CA LYS A 48 -14.18 15.45 0.35
C LYS A 48 -13.04 14.78 1.10
N PHE A 49 -11.81 15.09 0.71
CA PHE A 49 -10.63 14.68 1.47
C PHE A 49 -10.57 15.41 2.83
N VAL A 50 -9.88 14.81 3.80
CA VAL A 50 -9.52 15.49 5.05
C VAL A 50 -8.38 16.47 4.76
N ASP A 51 -8.70 17.76 4.78
CA ASP A 51 -7.70 18.82 4.65
C ASP A 51 -7.12 19.24 6.02
N GLY A 52 -6.09 20.06 6.01
CA GLY A 52 -5.45 20.51 7.24
C GLY A 52 -6.33 21.43 8.09
N THR A 53 -7.31 22.12 7.51
CA THR A 53 -8.26 22.96 8.26
C THR A 53 -9.23 22.08 9.06
N LEU A 54 -9.72 21.00 8.44
CA LEU A 54 -10.55 20.00 9.09
C LEU A 54 -9.79 19.34 10.24
N LEU A 55 -8.56 18.88 10.00
CA LEU A 55 -7.72 18.28 11.03
C LEU A 55 -7.50 19.23 12.22
N GLN A 56 -7.23 20.51 11.93
CA GLN A 56 -7.05 21.54 12.95
C GLN A 56 -8.32 21.74 13.79
N ASN A 57 -9.47 21.89 13.13
CA ASN A 57 -10.73 22.25 13.77
C ASN A 57 -11.40 21.06 14.49
N GLU A 58 -11.22 19.84 14.00
CA GLU A 58 -11.89 18.66 14.55
C GLU A 58 -11.02 17.88 15.54
N ILE A 59 -9.70 17.95 15.45
CA ILE A 59 -8.80 17.16 16.31
C ILE A 59 -7.89 18.06 17.14
N LEU A 60 -7.12 18.92 16.47
CA LEU A 60 -6.01 19.61 17.13
C LEU A 60 -6.46 20.73 18.07
N VAL A 61 -7.59 21.39 17.80
CA VAL A 61 -8.14 22.45 18.67
C VAL A 61 -8.44 21.96 20.10
N TYR A 62 -8.70 20.66 20.26
CA TYR A 62 -8.99 20.05 21.56
C TYR A 62 -7.74 19.54 22.29
N MET A 63 -6.55 19.69 21.71
CA MET A 63 -5.28 19.21 22.24
C MET A 63 -4.26 20.36 22.37
N PRO A 64 -4.51 21.37 23.23
CA PRO A 64 -3.65 22.55 23.32
C PRO A 64 -2.22 22.25 23.81
N GLN A 65 -2.00 21.09 24.43
CA GLN A 65 -0.68 20.65 24.92
C GLN A 65 0.10 19.82 23.89
N LEU A 66 -0.48 19.58 22.70
CA LEU A 66 0.13 18.73 21.68
C LEU A 66 1.31 19.45 21.03
N HIS A 67 2.52 18.94 21.26
CA HIS A 67 3.74 19.45 20.63
C HIS A 67 4.33 18.49 19.59
N SER A 68 3.87 17.22 19.58
CA SER A 68 4.31 16.22 18.62
C SER A 68 3.13 15.48 18.01
N LEU A 69 2.97 15.63 16.69
CA LEU A 69 2.02 14.86 15.89
C LEU A 69 2.79 13.90 14.98
N THR A 70 2.24 12.75 14.64
CA THR A 70 2.77 11.92 13.56
C THR A 70 1.57 11.26 12.94
N PHE A 71 1.31 11.50 11.66
CA PHE A 71 0.06 11.06 11.09
C PHE A 71 0.20 10.44 9.71
N TYR A 72 -0.76 9.58 9.40
CA TYR A 72 -1.14 9.13 8.08
C TYR A 72 -2.67 9.17 8.04
N ILE A 73 -3.22 9.98 7.14
CA ILE A 73 -4.65 10.08 6.91
C ILE A 73 -4.89 9.75 5.45
N CYS A 74 -5.62 8.67 5.19
CA CYS A 74 -6.07 8.30 3.86
C CYS A 74 -7.58 8.43 3.77
N THR A 75 -8.03 9.23 2.81
CA THR A 75 -9.46 9.42 2.52
C THR A 75 -9.77 8.83 1.17
N CYS A 76 -10.74 7.94 1.11
CA CYS A 76 -11.35 7.47 -0.12
C CYS A 76 -12.59 8.31 -0.41
N ILE A 77 -12.54 9.02 -1.54
CA ILE A 77 -13.50 10.03 -1.96
C ILE A 77 -14.34 9.47 -3.10
N ASN A 78 -15.66 9.62 -3.02
CA ASN A 78 -16.56 9.37 -4.13
C ASN A 78 -16.56 10.60 -5.04
N ALA A 79 -15.88 10.50 -6.18
CA ALA A 79 -15.62 11.61 -7.10
C ALA A 79 -16.70 11.75 -8.20
N VAL A 80 -17.95 11.37 -7.92
CA VAL A 80 -19.05 11.46 -8.90
C VAL A 80 -19.21 12.92 -9.34
N GLY A 81 -18.78 13.24 -10.57
CA GLY A 81 -18.90 14.58 -11.16
C GLY A 81 -17.81 15.58 -10.79
N LEU A 82 -16.77 15.20 -10.05
CA LEU A 82 -15.63 16.08 -9.74
C LEU A 82 -14.55 15.95 -10.84
N LEU A 83 -14.66 16.78 -11.88
CA LEU A 83 -13.70 16.88 -13.00
C LEU A 83 -12.40 17.64 -12.66
N HIS A 84 -12.17 18.00 -11.40
CA HIS A 84 -10.95 18.69 -10.99
C HIS A 84 -9.87 17.68 -10.60
N HIS A 85 -8.78 17.66 -11.36
CA HIS A 85 -7.56 16.93 -11.01
C HIS A 85 -6.95 17.53 -9.75
N LEU A 86 -7.28 16.97 -8.58
CA LEU A 86 -6.63 17.28 -7.32
C LEU A 86 -5.15 16.88 -7.42
N SER A 87 -4.25 17.83 -7.22
CA SER A 87 -2.81 17.57 -7.20
C SER A 87 -2.31 17.33 -5.77
N SER A 88 -1.19 16.63 -5.66
CA SER A 88 -0.53 16.41 -4.36
C SER A 88 -0.14 17.73 -3.70
N GLU A 89 0.29 18.69 -4.51
CA GLU A 89 0.66 20.04 -4.07
C GLU A 89 -0.54 20.78 -3.48
N ASP A 90 -1.72 20.65 -4.08
CA ASP A 90 -2.95 21.27 -3.56
C ASP A 90 -3.34 20.70 -2.19
N VAL A 91 -3.23 19.38 -2.01
CA VAL A 91 -3.48 18.73 -0.71
C VAL A 91 -2.48 19.21 0.32
N GLN A 92 -1.18 19.18 0.01
CA GLN A 92 -0.11 19.57 0.95
C GLN A 92 -0.24 21.02 1.41
N ARG A 93 -0.65 21.95 0.53
CA ARG A 93 -0.87 23.36 0.88
C ARG A 93 -1.86 23.54 2.03
N THR A 94 -2.85 22.66 2.15
CA THR A 94 -3.84 22.75 3.23
C THR A 94 -3.26 22.43 4.63
N PHE A 95 -2.10 21.76 4.69
CA PHE A 95 -1.44 21.35 5.94
C PHE A 95 -0.33 22.32 6.40
N THR A 96 -0.13 23.42 5.69
CA THR A 96 0.95 24.40 5.97
C THR A 96 0.89 25.03 7.37
N ASN A 97 -0.30 25.08 7.98
CA ASN A 97 -0.50 25.65 9.32
C ASN A 97 -0.36 24.62 10.46
N ILE A 98 -0.16 23.34 10.15
CA ILE A 98 -0.06 22.26 11.14
C ILE A 98 1.40 22.09 11.58
N GLY A 99 1.92 23.10 12.28
CA GLY A 99 3.22 23.07 12.98
C GLY A 99 4.45 22.80 12.10
N GLN A 100 5.57 22.43 12.74
CA GLN A 100 6.91 22.28 12.12
C GLN A 100 7.09 21.01 11.26
N GLN A 101 6.02 20.34 10.85
CA GLN A 101 6.11 19.03 10.19
C GLN A 101 6.08 19.16 8.68
N HIS A 102 7.02 18.47 8.03
CA HIS A 102 6.98 18.29 6.59
C HIS A 102 5.91 17.25 6.29
N VAL A 103 5.03 17.56 5.34
CA VAL A 103 3.91 16.71 4.95
C VAL A 103 4.10 16.30 3.50
N ALA A 104 3.85 15.03 3.20
CA ALA A 104 3.72 14.55 1.83
C ALA A 104 2.32 14.00 1.59
N SER A 105 1.98 13.88 0.32
CA SER A 105 0.72 13.29 -0.12
C SER A 105 0.90 12.34 -1.29
N ILE A 106 -0.02 11.38 -1.37
CA ILE A 106 -0.17 10.46 -2.50
C ILE A 106 -1.63 10.53 -2.92
N ILE A 107 -1.86 10.86 -4.19
CA ILE A 107 -3.19 10.83 -4.78
C ILE A 107 -3.23 9.71 -5.80
N ASN A 108 -4.26 8.89 -5.71
CA ASN A 108 -4.47 7.76 -6.59
C ASN A 108 -5.91 7.77 -7.13
N TYR A 109 -6.04 7.62 -8.44
CA TYR A 109 -7.32 7.65 -9.15
C TYR A 109 -7.74 6.20 -9.40
N ILE A 110 -8.39 5.59 -8.40
CA ILE A 110 -8.77 4.17 -8.40
C ILE A 110 -9.84 3.85 -9.45
N SER A 111 -10.69 4.81 -9.79
CA SER A 111 -11.65 4.68 -10.90
C SER A 111 -12.11 6.06 -11.34
N SER A 112 -12.97 6.13 -12.36
CA SER A 112 -13.65 7.38 -12.76
C SER A 112 -14.49 8.00 -11.63
N GLU A 113 -14.83 7.22 -10.60
CA GLU A 113 -15.71 7.65 -9.51
C GLU A 113 -15.04 7.59 -8.13
N GLN A 114 -13.77 7.18 -8.05
CA GLN A 114 -13.11 6.98 -6.76
C GLN A 114 -11.66 7.45 -6.76
N ILE A 115 -11.35 8.31 -5.80
CA ILE A 115 -10.00 8.84 -5.57
C ILE A 115 -9.58 8.48 -4.14
N THR A 116 -8.36 8.00 -3.95
CA THR A 116 -7.73 7.99 -2.63
C THR A 116 -6.73 9.12 -2.49
N CYS A 117 -6.89 9.89 -1.42
CA CYS A 117 -6.00 10.96 -1.02
C CYS A 117 -5.35 10.57 0.30
N SER A 118 -4.06 10.22 0.26
CA SER A 118 -3.25 9.96 1.44
C SER A 118 -2.39 11.17 1.75
N VAL A 119 -2.34 11.58 3.01
CA VAL A 119 -1.50 12.67 3.51
C VAL A 119 -0.83 12.24 4.82
N PHE A 120 0.46 12.53 4.97
CA PHE A 120 1.24 12.00 6.09
C PHE A 120 2.44 12.86 6.48
N SER A 121 2.85 12.74 7.75
CA SER A 121 4.09 13.32 8.28
C SER A 121 5.33 12.66 7.68
N ILE A 122 6.38 13.46 7.47
CA ILE A 122 7.74 13.01 7.14
C ILE A 122 8.63 13.18 8.39
N PRO A 123 9.46 12.17 8.75
CA PRO A 123 9.59 10.86 8.11
C PRO A 123 8.35 9.97 8.32
N PHE A 124 8.04 9.12 7.34
CA PHE A 124 6.96 8.14 7.47
C PHE A 124 7.38 7.00 8.40
N THR A 125 6.65 6.79 9.49
CA THR A 125 7.03 5.85 10.58
C THR A 125 6.08 4.67 10.75
N PHE A 126 5.04 4.55 9.92
CA PHE A 126 4.10 3.44 10.00
C PHE A 126 4.61 2.19 9.27
N ASP A 127 4.15 1.04 9.70
CA ASP A 127 4.55 -0.27 9.17
C ASP A 127 3.77 -0.69 7.91
N CYS A 128 2.71 0.04 7.59
CA CYS A 128 1.78 -0.29 6.52
C CYS A 128 1.44 0.93 5.66
N LEU A 129 1.34 0.71 4.36
CA LEU A 129 0.87 1.69 3.38
C LEU A 129 -0.06 0.98 2.39
N GLU A 130 -1.28 1.47 2.24
CA GLU A 130 -2.33 0.76 1.52
C GLU A 130 -3.01 1.65 0.47
N ASP A 131 -3.48 1.01 -0.61
CA ASP A 131 -4.21 1.62 -1.73
C ASP A 131 -3.45 2.77 -2.42
N ILE A 132 -2.13 2.64 -2.56
CA ILE A 132 -1.32 3.54 -3.39
C ILE A 132 -1.32 3.08 -4.86
N GLY A 133 -1.23 4.04 -5.79
CA GLY A 133 -1.21 3.78 -7.22
C GLY A 133 0.20 3.71 -7.80
N HIS A 134 0.31 3.92 -9.11
CA HIS A 134 1.56 3.92 -9.87
C HIS A 134 2.49 5.10 -9.52
N MET A 135 1.94 6.20 -8.99
CA MET A 135 2.69 7.41 -8.62
C MET A 135 3.26 7.29 -7.20
N ILE A 136 4.43 6.65 -7.09
CA ILE A 136 5.17 6.57 -5.82
C ILE A 136 6.01 7.84 -5.68
N PRO A 137 5.88 8.61 -4.57
CA PRO A 137 6.71 9.78 -4.35
C PRO A 137 8.17 9.37 -4.16
N ASN A 138 9.10 10.27 -4.44
CA ASN A 138 10.54 10.05 -4.24
C ASN A 138 10.91 10.10 -2.74
N ILE A 139 10.37 9.17 -1.96
CA ILE A 139 10.54 9.01 -0.52
C ILE A 139 10.89 7.56 -0.24
N ILE A 140 11.86 7.33 0.64
CA ILE A 140 12.19 5.99 1.14
C ILE A 140 11.39 5.71 2.40
N PHE A 141 10.51 4.72 2.32
CA PHE A 141 9.62 4.29 3.40
C PHE A 141 10.30 3.20 4.25
N ASN A 142 11.28 3.61 5.05
CA ASN A 142 12.13 2.69 5.83
C ASN A 142 11.38 1.79 6.81
N TYR A 143 10.15 2.14 7.23
CA TYR A 143 9.39 1.37 8.22
C TYR A 143 8.30 0.49 7.60
N VAL A 144 7.97 0.68 6.32
CA VAL A 144 6.87 -0.04 5.68
C VAL A 144 7.29 -1.47 5.38
N THR A 145 6.55 -2.41 5.98
CA THR A 145 6.71 -3.85 5.77
C THR A 145 5.49 -4.49 5.11
N TYR A 146 4.35 -3.78 5.08
CA TYR A 146 3.11 -4.20 4.43
C TYR A 146 2.66 -3.17 3.40
N LEU A 147 2.63 -3.55 2.13
CA LEU A 147 2.26 -2.68 1.02
C LEU A 147 1.08 -3.26 0.23
N VAL A 148 0.07 -2.43 -0.03
CA VAL A 148 -1.02 -2.74 -0.96
C VAL A 148 -1.00 -1.69 -2.07
N VAL A 149 -0.78 -2.13 -3.31
CA VAL A 149 -0.86 -1.27 -4.49
C VAL A 149 -2.14 -1.58 -5.26
N ARG A 150 -2.81 -0.54 -5.76
CA ARG A 150 -4.05 -0.64 -6.51
C ARG A 150 -4.12 0.47 -7.54
N ASP A 151 -4.40 0.13 -8.79
CA ASP A 151 -4.53 1.11 -9.86
C ASP A 151 -5.38 0.53 -11.01
N MET A 152 -5.91 1.42 -11.85
CA MET A 152 -6.53 1.09 -13.15
C MET A 152 -5.58 1.34 -14.31
N ILE A 153 -4.38 1.87 -14.03
CA ILE A 153 -3.30 1.97 -14.99
C ILE A 153 -2.37 0.75 -14.81
N PRO A 154 -1.96 0.06 -15.88
CA PRO A 154 -1.02 -1.05 -15.77
C PRO A 154 0.28 -0.69 -15.05
N PHE A 155 0.76 -1.56 -14.17
CA PHE A 155 2.06 -1.42 -13.53
C PHE A 155 3.16 -1.96 -14.44
N ASN A 156 4.00 -1.09 -15.01
CA ASN A 156 5.12 -1.51 -15.83
C ASN A 156 6.27 -2.11 -14.98
N ARG A 157 7.33 -2.61 -15.64
CA ARG A 157 8.49 -3.17 -14.94
C ARG A 157 9.20 -2.12 -14.05
N GLU A 158 9.27 -0.88 -14.51
CA GLU A 158 9.92 0.20 -13.78
C GLU A 158 9.23 0.50 -12.44
N PHE A 159 7.90 0.42 -12.38
CA PHE A 159 7.13 0.52 -11.14
C PHE A 159 7.64 -0.47 -10.09
N PHE A 160 7.85 -1.74 -10.45
CA PHE A 160 8.36 -2.73 -9.50
C PHE A 160 9.80 -2.47 -9.04
N ILE A 161 10.61 -1.80 -9.86
CA ILE A 161 11.96 -1.34 -9.45
C ILE A 161 11.83 -0.16 -8.48
N GLN A 162 10.93 0.79 -8.75
CA GLN A 162 10.65 1.92 -7.86
C GLN A 162 10.10 1.43 -6.51
N VAL A 163 9.22 0.44 -6.49
CA VAL A 163 8.75 -0.20 -5.25
C VAL A 163 9.92 -0.80 -4.47
N ALA A 164 10.79 -1.59 -5.12
CA ALA A 164 11.95 -2.20 -4.45
C ALA A 164 12.86 -1.14 -3.78
N ARG A 165 13.06 0.01 -4.45
CA ARG A 165 13.87 1.12 -3.92
C ARG A 165 13.17 1.91 -2.81
N ALA A 166 11.87 2.17 -2.96
CA ALA A 166 11.10 2.94 -2.00
C ALA A 166 10.76 2.15 -0.71
N PHE A 167 10.69 0.82 -0.79
CA PHE A 167 10.24 -0.05 0.31
C PHE A 167 11.29 -1.14 0.62
N PRO A 168 12.47 -0.77 1.14
CA PRO A 168 13.59 -1.71 1.29
C PRO A 168 13.29 -2.86 2.26
N LEU A 169 12.40 -2.66 3.25
CA LEU A 169 12.04 -3.66 4.27
C LEU A 169 10.71 -4.39 3.97
N LEU A 170 10.22 -4.35 2.73
CA LEU A 170 8.92 -4.90 2.37
C LEU A 170 8.85 -6.42 2.64
N LYS A 171 7.89 -6.84 3.48
CA LYS A 171 7.66 -8.25 3.85
C LYS A 171 6.42 -8.84 3.22
N ILE A 172 5.38 -8.02 3.03
CA ILE A 172 4.09 -8.43 2.48
C ILE A 172 3.74 -7.47 1.36
N PHE A 173 3.55 -7.99 0.16
CA PHE A 173 3.15 -7.21 -0.99
C PHE A 173 1.87 -7.75 -1.60
N ARG A 174 0.86 -6.88 -1.72
CA ARG A 174 -0.42 -7.20 -2.35
C ARG A 174 -0.66 -6.30 -3.54
N ILE A 175 -0.94 -6.91 -4.68
CA ILE A 175 -1.15 -6.22 -5.95
C ILE A 175 -2.62 -6.38 -6.35
N LEU A 176 -3.33 -5.26 -6.47
CA LEU A 176 -4.74 -5.16 -6.83
C LEU A 176 -4.88 -4.38 -8.14
N ASN A 177 -4.49 -5.01 -9.24
CA ASN A 177 -4.53 -4.42 -10.57
C ASN A 177 -4.71 -5.57 -11.56
N MET A 178 -5.82 -5.54 -12.31
CA MET A 178 -6.16 -6.59 -13.27
C MET A 178 -5.72 -6.24 -14.69
N GLU A 179 -5.21 -5.02 -14.90
CA GLU A 179 -4.77 -4.57 -16.21
C GLU A 179 -3.49 -5.26 -16.62
N SER A 180 -3.40 -5.64 -17.90
CA SER A 180 -2.21 -6.27 -18.47
C SER A 180 -1.12 -5.25 -18.71
N GLN A 181 0.14 -5.66 -18.54
CA GLN A 181 1.27 -4.87 -18.99
C GLN A 181 1.15 -4.73 -20.51
N SER A 182 0.86 -3.53 -21.02
CA SER A 182 0.93 -3.30 -22.45
C SER A 182 2.34 -3.68 -22.91
N CYS A 183 2.42 -4.57 -23.91
CA CYS A 183 3.67 -4.97 -24.56
C CYS A 183 4.31 -3.77 -25.30
N GLN A 184 4.73 -2.73 -24.58
CA GLN A 184 5.70 -1.78 -25.10
C GLN A 184 7.08 -2.45 -25.01
N LEU A 185 7.25 -3.47 -25.87
CA LEU A 185 8.53 -3.99 -26.35
C LEU A 185 9.21 -2.94 -27.22
N THR A 186 9.39 -1.73 -26.69
CA THR A 186 10.15 -0.69 -27.37
C THR A 186 11.40 -0.42 -26.56
N ASN A 187 12.46 -1.08 -27.03
CA ASN A 187 13.86 -1.00 -26.64
C ASN A 187 14.28 -1.94 -25.51
N SER A 188 15.22 -2.79 -25.90
CA SER A 188 16.09 -3.68 -25.13
C SER A 188 16.93 -2.93 -24.08
N GLN A 189 16.28 -2.15 -23.20
CA GLN A 189 16.92 -1.74 -21.97
C GLN A 189 16.93 -2.96 -21.05
N LEU A 190 18.14 -3.46 -20.78
CA LEU A 190 18.41 -4.39 -19.70
C LEU A 190 18.03 -3.71 -18.40
N TYR A 191 16.75 -3.77 -18.04
CA TYR A 191 16.30 -3.31 -16.74
C TYR A 191 17.00 -4.14 -15.66
N GLU A 192 17.40 -3.46 -14.59
CA GLU A 192 17.90 -4.07 -13.37
C GLU A 192 16.90 -5.14 -12.86
N ILE A 193 17.43 -6.18 -12.22
CA ILE A 193 16.59 -7.15 -11.51
C ILE A 193 16.03 -6.43 -10.28
N ALA A 194 14.70 -6.40 -10.13
CA ALA A 194 14.12 -5.82 -8.92
C ALA A 194 14.37 -6.75 -7.74
N GLU A 195 15.00 -6.25 -6.67
CA GLU A 195 15.34 -7.05 -5.50
C GLU A 195 14.37 -6.80 -4.34
N TYR A 196 13.82 -7.88 -3.82
CA TYR A 196 12.90 -7.86 -2.68
C TYR A 196 13.44 -8.79 -1.59
N PRO A 197 14.53 -8.40 -0.91
CA PRO A 197 15.28 -9.28 -0.02
C PRO A 197 14.46 -9.77 1.18
N HIS A 198 13.46 -9.00 1.61
CA HIS A 198 12.64 -9.31 2.78
C HIS A 198 11.22 -9.79 2.45
N LEU A 199 10.84 -9.88 1.17
CA LEU A 199 9.48 -10.23 0.79
C LEU A 199 9.20 -11.70 1.12
N THR A 200 8.29 -11.92 2.07
CA THR A 200 7.91 -13.25 2.55
C THR A 200 6.55 -13.71 2.03
N TYR A 201 5.67 -12.76 1.69
CA TYR A 201 4.32 -13.02 1.26
C TYR A 201 3.92 -12.13 0.08
N LEU A 202 3.53 -12.76 -1.02
CA LEU A 202 3.00 -12.11 -2.21
C LEU A 202 1.53 -12.52 -2.42
N ASP A 203 0.63 -11.53 -2.55
CA ASP A 203 -0.79 -11.74 -2.85
C ASP A 203 -1.13 -11.21 -4.25
N MET A 204 -1.40 -12.15 -5.16
CA MET A 204 -1.70 -11.97 -6.58
C MET A 204 -3.12 -12.41 -6.94
N LEU A 205 -4.05 -12.57 -5.98
CA LEU A 205 -5.40 -13.02 -6.33
C LEU A 205 -6.18 -12.05 -7.23
N CYS A 206 -5.92 -10.75 -7.07
CA CYS A 206 -6.52 -9.70 -7.87
C CYS A 206 -5.45 -8.97 -8.71
N GLY A 207 -4.39 -9.70 -9.06
CA GLY A 207 -3.31 -9.22 -9.91
C GLY A 207 -3.40 -9.85 -11.29
N ASN A 208 -3.06 -9.09 -12.32
CA ASN A 208 -2.87 -9.62 -13.67
C ASN A 208 -1.74 -10.68 -13.69
N ILE A 209 -1.84 -11.62 -14.63
CA ILE A 209 -0.86 -12.69 -14.82
C ILE A 209 0.55 -12.18 -15.14
N ASP A 210 0.67 -11.02 -15.80
CA ASP A 210 1.96 -10.43 -16.16
C ASP A 210 2.78 -10.07 -14.91
N TYR A 211 2.11 -9.59 -13.87
CA TYR A 211 2.73 -9.29 -12.58
C TYR A 211 3.16 -10.56 -11.85
N LEU A 212 2.41 -11.66 -11.99
CA LEU A 212 2.82 -12.96 -11.45
C LEU A 212 4.08 -13.44 -12.17
N GLU A 213 4.15 -13.30 -13.50
CA GLU A 213 5.36 -13.62 -14.26
C GLU A 213 6.54 -12.75 -13.82
N GLN A 214 6.33 -11.44 -13.61
CA GLN A 214 7.35 -10.51 -13.13
C GLN A 214 8.01 -11.01 -11.84
N PHE A 215 7.24 -11.47 -10.85
CA PHE A 215 7.77 -11.92 -9.57
C PHE A 215 8.32 -13.35 -9.59
N LEU A 216 7.70 -14.26 -10.34
CA LEU A 216 8.16 -15.64 -10.39
C LEU A 216 9.39 -15.83 -11.27
N ASN A 217 9.57 -15.02 -12.32
CA ASN A 217 10.73 -15.12 -13.20
C ASN A 217 11.98 -14.51 -12.53
N GLU A 218 12.99 -15.34 -12.27
CA GLU A 218 14.23 -14.94 -11.59
C GLU A 218 15.07 -13.92 -12.37
N THR A 219 14.88 -13.82 -13.69
CA THR A 219 15.58 -12.83 -14.53
C THR A 219 14.94 -11.44 -14.44
N LYS A 220 13.73 -11.34 -13.86
CA LYS A 220 12.97 -10.10 -13.69
C LYS A 220 13.01 -9.62 -12.25
N THR A 221 12.88 -10.54 -11.29
CA THR A 221 12.78 -10.21 -9.86
C THR A 221 13.45 -11.27 -8.99
N TYR A 222 14.25 -10.80 -8.03
CA TYR A 222 14.90 -11.64 -7.03
C TYR A 222 14.15 -11.57 -5.70
N VAL A 223 13.56 -12.69 -5.30
CA VAL A 223 12.78 -12.85 -4.06
C VAL A 223 13.34 -14.00 -3.21
N PRO A 224 14.44 -13.80 -2.46
CA PRO A 224 15.08 -14.88 -1.70
C PRO A 224 14.22 -15.41 -0.54
N CYS A 225 13.34 -14.59 0.02
CA CYS A 225 12.57 -14.93 1.22
C CYS A 225 11.10 -15.30 0.95
N LEU A 226 10.67 -15.40 -0.31
CA LEU A 226 9.27 -15.64 -0.66
C LEU A 226 8.86 -17.06 -0.26
N THR A 227 8.10 -17.16 0.83
CA THR A 227 7.66 -18.45 1.39
C THR A 227 6.16 -18.66 1.28
N LYS A 228 5.38 -17.59 1.03
CA LYS A 228 3.92 -17.64 0.90
C LYS A 228 3.50 -16.95 -0.38
N LEU A 229 2.65 -17.60 -1.17
CA LEU A 229 2.07 -17.03 -2.38
C LEU A 229 0.57 -17.29 -2.40
N LYS A 230 -0.21 -16.22 -2.58
CA LYS A 230 -1.66 -16.30 -2.83
C LYS A 230 -1.92 -16.00 -4.30
N VAL A 231 -2.50 -16.96 -5.02
CA VAL A 231 -2.57 -16.88 -6.49
C VAL A 231 -3.72 -17.73 -7.04
N VAL A 232 -4.21 -17.37 -8.23
CA VAL A 232 -5.12 -18.21 -9.02
C VAL A 232 -4.31 -19.33 -9.68
N TYR A 233 -4.70 -20.59 -9.45
CA TYR A 233 -3.96 -21.76 -9.95
C TYR A 233 -3.70 -21.74 -11.46
N ASN A 234 -4.70 -21.35 -12.26
CA ASN A 234 -4.56 -21.30 -13.72
C ASN A 234 -3.45 -20.32 -14.15
N ASN A 235 -3.34 -19.16 -13.48
CA ASN A 235 -2.28 -18.20 -13.76
C ASN A 235 -0.91 -18.79 -13.41
N LEU A 236 -0.81 -19.49 -12.28
CA LEU A 236 0.41 -20.16 -11.87
C LEU A 236 0.84 -21.24 -12.89
N ARG A 237 -0.12 -22.05 -13.37
CA ARG A 237 0.12 -23.08 -14.38
C ARG A 237 0.61 -22.47 -15.71
N ILE A 238 0.02 -21.35 -16.14
CA ILE A 238 0.42 -20.67 -17.38
C ILE A 238 1.83 -20.07 -17.23
N VAL A 239 2.09 -19.29 -16.18
CA VAL A 239 3.39 -18.61 -15.96
C VAL A 239 4.56 -19.60 -15.86
N THR A 240 4.31 -20.75 -15.22
CA THR A 240 5.32 -21.80 -15.04
C THR A 240 5.39 -22.79 -16.20
N ASN A 241 4.60 -22.58 -17.27
CA ASN A 241 4.43 -23.51 -18.39
C ASN A 241 4.17 -24.95 -17.92
N ASN A 242 3.05 -25.17 -17.24
CA ASN A 242 2.74 -26.44 -16.57
C ASN A 242 3.88 -26.94 -15.66
N PHE A 243 4.49 -26.02 -14.90
CA PHE A 243 5.57 -26.31 -13.94
C PHE A 243 6.90 -26.79 -14.56
N THR A 244 7.10 -26.59 -15.87
CA THR A 244 8.32 -26.98 -16.59
C THR A 244 9.31 -25.83 -16.84
N ARG A 245 8.90 -24.57 -16.68
CA ARG A 245 9.73 -23.39 -16.98
C ARG A 245 10.87 -23.21 -15.97
N GLU A 246 12.12 -23.23 -16.42
CA GLU A 246 13.28 -23.14 -15.54
C GLU A 246 13.42 -21.77 -14.86
N GLU A 247 13.12 -20.67 -15.57
CA GLU A 247 13.31 -19.31 -15.06
C GLU A 247 12.39 -19.00 -13.87
N THR A 248 11.30 -19.75 -13.68
CA THR A 248 10.43 -19.58 -12.52
C THR A 248 10.79 -20.50 -11.36
N ARG A 249 11.59 -21.54 -11.60
CA ARG A 249 11.83 -22.63 -10.65
C ARG A 249 12.50 -22.15 -9.38
N ARG A 250 13.52 -21.29 -9.45
CA ARG A 250 14.27 -20.84 -8.26
C ARG A 250 13.42 -20.05 -7.27
N ASN A 251 12.54 -19.17 -7.77
CA ASN A 251 11.67 -18.38 -6.91
C ASN A 251 10.52 -19.24 -6.36
N CYS A 252 9.94 -20.12 -7.18
CA CYS A 252 8.95 -21.09 -6.74
C CYS A 252 9.49 -22.07 -5.69
N ALA A 253 10.76 -22.49 -5.79
CA ALA A 253 11.34 -23.50 -4.92
C ALA A 253 11.40 -23.10 -3.43
N LYS A 254 11.27 -21.81 -3.12
CA LYS A 254 11.28 -21.27 -1.76
C LYS A 254 9.90 -21.28 -1.09
N ILE A 255 8.84 -21.51 -1.87
CA ILE A 255 7.45 -21.38 -1.41
C ILE A 255 7.08 -22.60 -0.56
N LYS A 256 6.69 -22.33 0.68
CA LYS A 256 6.24 -23.30 1.69
C LYS A 256 4.73 -23.34 1.86
N ARG A 257 4.03 -22.35 1.32
CA ARG A 257 2.57 -22.25 1.41
C ARG A 257 1.98 -21.58 0.18
N LEU A 258 1.21 -22.35 -0.59
CA LEU A 258 0.34 -21.83 -1.64
C LEU A 258 -1.08 -21.66 -1.11
N LEU A 259 -1.63 -20.47 -1.32
CA LEU A 259 -3.01 -20.12 -0.99
C LEU A 259 -3.80 -19.94 -2.29
N MET A 260 -4.66 -20.91 -2.59
CA MET A 260 -5.45 -20.96 -3.81
C MET A 260 -6.94 -20.99 -3.47
N LEU A 261 -7.78 -20.40 -4.34
CA LEU A 261 -9.23 -20.39 -4.15
C LEU A 261 -9.88 -21.77 -4.32
N ILE A 262 -9.22 -22.68 -5.05
CA ILE A 262 -9.75 -24.02 -5.35
C ILE A 262 -8.66 -25.06 -5.04
N PRO A 263 -8.94 -26.09 -4.22
CA PRO A 263 -8.03 -27.21 -4.01
C PRO A 263 -7.98 -28.09 -5.27
N LEU A 264 -6.77 -28.51 -5.68
CA LEU A 264 -6.57 -29.31 -6.89
C LEU A 264 -5.57 -30.44 -6.66
N VAL A 265 -5.69 -31.49 -7.46
CA VAL A 265 -4.70 -32.59 -7.53
C VAL A 265 -3.48 -32.10 -8.31
N HIS A 266 -2.30 -32.32 -7.75
CA HIS A 266 -1.04 -31.81 -8.28
C HIS A 266 -0.27 -32.88 -9.07
N THR A 267 0.34 -32.48 -10.19
CA THR A 267 1.19 -33.37 -11.00
C THR A 267 2.56 -33.57 -10.33
N LYS A 268 3.37 -34.50 -10.85
CA LYS A 268 4.73 -34.69 -10.33
C LYS A 268 5.61 -33.45 -10.56
N GLU A 269 5.44 -32.80 -11.71
CA GLU A 269 6.14 -31.57 -12.09
C GLU A 269 5.85 -30.44 -11.12
N PHE A 270 4.61 -30.36 -10.60
CA PHE A 270 4.26 -29.39 -9.57
C PHE A 270 5.15 -29.50 -8.33
N TYR A 271 5.31 -30.72 -7.79
CA TYR A 271 6.14 -30.92 -6.59
C TYR A 271 7.64 -30.74 -6.86
N LEU A 272 8.10 -30.97 -8.08
CA LEU A 272 9.47 -30.60 -8.49
C LEU A 272 9.67 -29.08 -8.53
N HIS A 273 8.63 -28.33 -8.88
CA HIS A 273 8.64 -26.87 -8.94
C HIS A 273 8.44 -26.21 -7.57
N PHE A 274 7.76 -26.89 -6.64
CA PHE A 274 7.49 -26.47 -5.28
C PHE A 274 7.89 -27.56 -4.25
N PRO A 275 9.18 -27.88 -4.11
CA PRO A 275 9.67 -28.98 -3.28
C PRO A 275 9.49 -28.77 -1.76
N LEU A 276 9.02 -27.61 -1.31
CA LEU A 276 8.80 -27.28 0.10
C LEU A 276 7.31 -27.27 0.51
N LEU A 277 6.40 -27.62 -0.40
CA LEU A 277 4.97 -27.83 -0.12
C LEU A 277 4.69 -29.26 0.35
#